data_AF-A0A2F0AQE3-F1
#
_entry.id   AF-A0A2F0AQE3-F1
#
_cell.length_a   1.000
_cell.length_b   1.000
_cell.length_c   1.000
_cell.angle_alpha   90.00
_cell.angle_beta   90.00
_cell.angle_gamma   90.00
#
_symmetry.space_group_name_H-M   'P 1'
#
loop_
_entity.id
_entity.type
_entity.pdbx_description
1 polymer ?
#
loop_
_entity_poly.entity_id
_entity_poly.type
_entity_poly.pdbx_seq_one_letter_code
_entity_poly.pdbx_strand_id
1 'polypeptide(L)'
;MLISWLGAFGVTQLIECPIYWMALRRIHGQRAWLLAFGVSALTHPMVFFVIPTLGYASYWDMVVTAEAFATLAEAWILSRMGLDRPVTMSLLANLSSAGVGLSLRALIGFP
;
A
#
# COMPACT_ATOMS: atom_id res chain seq x y z
N MET A 1 -7.79 16.32 6.02
CA MET A 1 -6.53 15.55 6.09
C MET A 1 -6.71 14.21 6.78
N LEU A 2 -7.01 14.15 8.09
CA LEU A 2 -7.12 12.86 8.79
C LEU A 2 -8.24 11.96 8.25
N ILE A 3 -9.44 12.51 7.99
CA ILE A 3 -10.57 11.74 7.44
C ILE A 3 -10.25 11.20 6.03
N SER A 4 -9.64 12.04 5.18
CA SER A 4 -9.21 11.64 3.83
C SER A 4 -8.15 10.54 3.89
N TRP A 5 -7.19 10.65 4.82
CA TRP A 5 -6.20 9.60 5.06
C TRP A 5 -6.85 8.31 5.54
N LEU A 6 -7.76 8.36 6.53
CA LEU A 6 -8.47 7.18 7.02
C LEU A 6 -9.30 6.51 5.92
N GLY A 7 -9.93 7.28 5.05
CA GLY A 7 -10.65 6.77 3.88
C GLY A 7 -9.74 6.05 2.89
N ALA A 8 -8.66 6.71 2.46
CA ALA A 8 -7.68 6.14 1.54
C ALA A 8 -6.98 4.91 2.13
N PHE A 9 -6.62 4.97 3.41
CA PHE A 9 -6.04 3.86 4.15
C PHE A 9 -7.04 2.70 4.29
N GLY A 10 -8.31 2.99 4.56
CA GLY A 10 -9.36 1.97 4.61
C GLY A 10 -9.51 1.23 3.29
N VAL A 11 -9.56 1.96 2.16
CA VAL A 11 -9.61 1.35 0.82
C VAL A 11 -8.35 0.52 0.55
N THR A 12 -7.17 1.04 0.90
CA THR A 12 -5.91 0.30 0.79
C THR A 12 -5.99 -1.01 1.55
N GLN A 13 -6.35 -0.98 2.82
CA GLN A 13 -6.41 -2.16 3.67
C GLN A 13 -7.43 -3.19 3.15
N LEU A 14 -8.56 -2.74 2.60
CA LEU A 14 -9.55 -3.63 1.99
C LEU A 14 -9.01 -4.39 0.76
N ILE A 15 -8.04 -3.82 0.04
CA ILE A 15 -7.46 -4.43 -1.17
C ILE A 15 -6.17 -5.18 -0.86
N GLU A 16 -5.24 -4.58 -0.13
CA GLU A 16 -3.89 -5.12 0.08
C GLU A 16 -3.85 -6.21 1.15
N CYS A 17 -4.61 -6.08 2.25
CA CYS A 17 -4.59 -7.10 3.30
C CYS A 17 -4.95 -8.49 2.78
N PRO A 18 -6.02 -8.69 1.99
CA PRO A 18 -6.33 -9.99 1.42
C PRO A 18 -5.20 -10.55 0.55
N ILE A 19 -4.54 -9.71 -0.25
CA ILE A 19 -3.42 -10.11 -1.13
C ILE A 19 -2.24 -10.60 -0.28
N TYR A 20 -1.82 -9.79 0.70
CA TYR A 20 -0.73 -10.15 1.60
C TYR A 20 -1.08 -11.31 2.53
N TRP A 21 -2.31 -11.41 3.01
CA TRP A 21 -2.76 -12.57 3.78
C TRP A 21 -2.66 -13.85 2.96
N MET A 22 -3.13 -13.86 1.70
CA MET A 22 -3.02 -15.03 0.83
C MET A 22 -1.57 -15.44 0.59
N ALA A 23 -0.66 -14.47 0.46
CA ALA A 23 0.76 -14.70 0.28
C ALA A 23 1.44 -15.23 1.56
N LEU A 24 1.07 -14.72 2.74
CA LEU A 24 1.74 -15.01 4.01
C LEU A 24 1.09 -16.15 4.82
N ARG A 25 -0.18 -16.51 4.57
CA ARG A 25 -0.93 -17.48 5.39
C ARG A 25 -0.30 -18.87 5.46
N ARG A 26 0.44 -19.28 4.43
CA ARG A 26 1.16 -20.57 4.43
C ARG A 26 2.41 -20.55 5.32
N ILE A 27 2.98 -19.37 5.56
CA ILE A 27 4.19 -19.18 6.35
C ILE A 27 3.83 -18.88 7.82
N HIS A 28 2.84 -18.00 8.04
CA HIS A 28 2.52 -17.42 9.36
C HIS A 28 1.15 -17.83 9.91
N GLY A 29 0.39 -18.66 9.20
CA GLY A 29 -0.93 -19.13 9.65
C GLY A 29 -1.90 -17.98 9.92
N GLN A 30 -2.57 -18.01 11.07
CA GLN A 30 -3.54 -16.99 11.49
C GLN A 30 -2.92 -15.59 11.68
N ARG A 31 -1.62 -15.52 12.04
CA ARG A 31 -0.92 -14.25 12.24
C ARG A 31 -0.72 -13.46 10.94
N ALA A 32 -0.90 -14.10 9.79
CA ALA A 32 -0.74 -13.47 8.48
C ALA A 32 -1.63 -12.23 8.29
N TRP A 33 -2.82 -12.17 8.92
CA TRP A 33 -3.66 -10.96 8.85
C TRP A 33 -3.04 -9.76 9.56
N LEU A 34 -2.47 -9.97 10.75
CA LEU A 34 -1.80 -8.89 11.49
C LEU A 34 -0.56 -8.40 10.73
N LEU A 35 0.19 -9.32 10.12
CA LEU A 35 1.36 -8.99 9.31
C LEU A 35 0.94 -8.25 8.02
N ALA A 36 -0.09 -8.75 7.33
CA ALA A 36 -0.64 -8.13 6.13
C ALA A 36 -1.08 -6.68 6.40
N PHE A 37 -1.81 -6.44 7.49
CA PHE A 37 -2.18 -5.09 7.91
C PHE A 37 -0.95 -4.24 8.24
N GLY A 38 -0.01 -4.82 8.98
CA GLY A 38 1.22 -4.15 9.42
C GLY A 38 2.09 -3.66 8.27
N VAL A 39 2.16 -4.39 7.15
CA VAL A 39 2.96 -4.00 5.98
C VAL A 39 2.52 -2.61 5.48
N SER A 40 1.26 -2.44 5.10
CA SER A 40 0.76 -1.15 4.58
C SER A 40 0.55 -0.12 5.69
N ALA A 41 0.31 -0.54 6.94
CA ALA A 41 0.18 0.39 8.07
C ALA A 41 1.49 1.14 8.38
N LEU A 42 2.64 0.53 8.10
CA LEU A 42 3.95 1.14 8.31
C LEU A 42 4.36 2.10 7.18
N THR A 43 3.85 1.90 5.97
CA THR A 43 4.23 2.67 4.77
C THR A 43 3.27 3.82 4.47
N HIS A 44 1.97 3.64 4.68
CA HIS A 44 0.95 4.64 4.32
C HIS A 44 1.06 6.00 5.02
N PRO A 45 1.49 6.09 6.29
CA PRO A 45 1.75 7.40 6.89
C PRO A 45 2.82 8.19 6.13
N MET A 46 3.86 7.52 5.62
CA MET A 46 4.89 8.17 4.81
C MET A 46 4.34 8.61 3.46
N VAL A 47 3.60 7.73 2.79
CA VAL A 47 2.97 8.01 1.49
C VAL A 47 2.04 9.23 1.54
N PHE A 48 1.25 9.36 2.61
CA PHE A 48 0.24 10.41 2.68
C PHE A 48 0.74 11.71 3.32
N PHE A 49 1.58 11.62 4.35
CA PHE A 49 1.98 12.79 5.14
C PHE A 49 3.39 13.31 4.83
N VAL A 50 4.30 12.44 4.39
CA VAL A 50 5.71 12.83 4.17
C VAL A 50 5.98 13.08 2.71
N ILE A 51 5.70 12.09 1.85
CA ILE A 51 6.05 12.15 0.43
C ILE A 51 5.54 13.44 -0.23
N PRO A 52 4.25 13.86 -0.09
CA PRO A 52 3.74 15.06 -0.76
C PRO A 52 4.45 16.36 -0.38
N THR A 53 5.20 16.40 0.73
CA THR A 53 5.92 17.59 1.20
C THR A 53 7.30 17.76 0.55
N LEU A 54 7.74 16.82 -0.28
CA LEU A 54 9.08 16.82 -0.89
C LEU A 54 9.24 17.71 -2.14
N GLY A 55 8.22 18.50 -2.50
CA GLY A 55 8.32 19.55 -3.52
C GLY A 55 8.44 19.06 -4.96
N TYR A 56 7.45 18.30 -5.44
CA TYR A 56 7.43 17.78 -6.81
C TYR A 56 7.01 18.80 -7.87
N ALA A 57 7.52 18.62 -9.09
CA ALA A 57 7.16 19.44 -10.25
C ALA A 57 5.73 19.16 -10.75
N SER A 58 5.23 17.93 -10.58
CA SER A 58 3.86 17.56 -10.95
C SER A 58 3.24 16.56 -9.96
N TYR A 59 1.91 16.45 -10.00
CA TYR A 59 1.17 15.45 -9.23
C TYR A 59 1.60 14.02 -9.59
N TRP A 60 1.87 13.74 -10.87
CA TRP A 60 2.27 12.41 -11.32
C TRP A 60 3.67 12.03 -10.85
N ASP A 61 4.61 12.98 -10.78
CA ASP A 61 5.93 12.72 -10.20
C ASP A 61 5.81 12.31 -8.73
N MET A 62 4.92 12.98 -7.98
CA MET A 62 4.61 12.62 -6.60
C MET A 62 3.99 11.21 -6.51
N VAL A 63 3.00 10.88 -7.35
CA VAL A 63 2.35 9.56 -7.37
C VAL A 63 3.37 8.47 -7.68
N VAL A 64 4.15 8.62 -8.75
CA VAL A 64 5.19 7.64 -9.11
C VAL A 64 6.19 7.44 -7.97
N THR A 65 6.60 8.52 -7.32
CA THR A 65 7.52 8.44 -6.16
C THR A 65 6.88 7.73 -4.97
N ALA A 66 5.61 8.03 -4.68
CA ALA A 66 4.84 7.38 -3.62
C ALA A 66 4.69 5.87 -3.84
N GLU A 67 4.26 5.47 -5.03
CA GLU A 67 4.05 4.07 -5.41
C GLU A 67 5.37 3.30 -5.44
N ALA A 68 6.45 3.91 -5.94
CA ALA A 68 7.78 3.30 -5.91
C ALA A 68 8.27 3.10 -4.48
N PHE A 69 8.10 4.10 -3.59
CA PHE A 69 8.44 3.97 -2.18
C PHE A 69 7.66 2.84 -1.51
N ALA A 70 6.33 2.85 -1.62
CA ALA A 70 5.47 1.85 -0.99
C ALA A 70 5.81 0.44 -1.50
N THR A 71 5.90 0.28 -2.83
CA THR A 71 6.24 -1.01 -3.45
C THR A 71 7.58 -1.55 -2.93
N LEU A 72 8.63 -0.73 -2.89
CA LEU A 72 9.97 -1.16 -2.46
C LEU A 72 10.05 -1.39 -0.95
N ALA A 73 9.46 -0.52 -0.14
CA ALA A 73 9.46 -0.64 1.32
C ALA A 73 8.67 -1.89 1.76
N GLU A 74 7.50 -2.12 1.18
CA GLU A 74 6.67 -3.28 1.49
C GLU A 74 7.31 -4.57 0.97
N ALA A 75 7.89 -4.57 -0.22
CA ALA A 75 8.67 -5.71 -0.72
C ALA A 75 9.84 -6.03 0.23
N TRP A 76 10.53 -5.03 0.73
CA TRP A 76 11.58 -5.24 1.72
C TRP A 76 11.02 -5.87 3.00
N ILE A 77 9.94 -5.34 3.58
CA ILE A 77 9.28 -5.93 4.76
C ILE A 77 8.85 -7.38 4.51
N LEU A 78 8.16 -7.65 3.39
CA LEU A 78 7.69 -8.98 3.01
C LEU A 78 8.85 -9.97 2.82
N SER A 79 9.98 -9.52 2.27
CA SER A 79 11.19 -10.35 2.15
C SER A 79 11.72 -10.79 3.52
N ARG A 80 11.66 -9.90 4.53
CA ARG A 80 12.06 -10.21 5.91
C ARG A 80 11.07 -11.14 6.61
N MET A 81 9.85 -11.23 6.09
CA MET A 81 8.83 -12.20 6.53
C MET A 81 8.96 -13.58 5.84
N GLY A 82 9.94 -13.77 4.96
CA GLY A 82 10.21 -15.04 4.29
C GLY A 82 9.36 -15.29 3.04
N LEU A 83 8.78 -14.26 2.43
CA LEU A 83 8.04 -14.40 1.19
C LEU A 83 8.99 -14.55 -0.02
N ASP A 84 8.78 -15.58 -0.84
CA ASP A 84 9.67 -15.90 -1.98
C ASP A 84 9.66 -14.85 -3.09
N ARG A 85 8.52 -14.21 -3.33
CA ARG A 85 8.32 -13.23 -4.43
C ARG A 85 7.83 -11.89 -3.90
N PRO A 86 8.60 -11.23 -3.04
CA PRO A 86 8.12 -10.07 -2.30
C PRO A 86 7.84 -8.86 -3.20
N VAL A 87 8.70 -8.64 -4.20
CA VAL A 87 8.51 -7.53 -5.17
C VAL A 87 7.26 -7.73 -6.01
N THR A 88 7.04 -8.95 -6.53
CA THR A 88 5.83 -9.25 -7.32
C THR A 88 4.55 -9.07 -6.50
N MET A 89 4.54 -9.56 -5.26
CA MET A 89 3.35 -9.44 -4.41
C MET A 89 3.10 -7.99 -3.98
N SER A 90 4.16 -7.26 -3.63
CA SER A 90 4.08 -5.84 -3.29
C SER A 90 3.54 -5.00 -4.46
N LEU A 91 4.11 -5.22 -5.66
CA LEU A 91 3.66 -4.54 -6.88
C LEU A 91 2.20 -4.87 -7.21
N LEU A 92 1.80 -6.13 -7.09
CA LEU A 92 0.41 -6.54 -7.32
C LEU A 92 -0.55 -5.84 -6.35
N ALA A 93 -0.20 -5.77 -5.07
CA ALA A 93 -1.01 -5.12 -4.05
C ALA A 93 -1.13 -3.61 -4.30
N ASN A 94 -0.01 -2.91 -4.47
CA ASN A 94 0.04 -1.46 -4.70
C ASN A 94 -0.66 -1.07 -6.01
N LEU A 95 -0.41 -1.78 -7.13
CA LEU A 95 -1.12 -1.49 -8.38
C LEU A 95 -2.63 -1.72 -8.27
N SER A 96 -3.05 -2.72 -7.51
CA SER A 96 -4.48 -3.00 -7.29
C SER A 96 -5.12 -1.90 -6.45
N SER A 97 -4.50 -1.51 -5.33
CA SER A 97 -5.02 -0.49 -4.42
C SER A 97 -5.00 0.90 -5.05
N ALA A 98 -3.91 1.28 -5.72
CA ALA A 98 -3.80 2.53 -6.46
C ALA A 98 -4.81 2.61 -7.61
N GLY A 99 -4.97 1.52 -8.38
CA GLY A 99 -5.95 1.45 -9.47
C GLY A 99 -7.38 1.64 -8.97
N VAL A 100 -7.75 0.97 -7.87
CA VAL A 100 -9.05 1.14 -7.23
C VAL A 100 -9.21 2.56 -6.68
N GLY A 101 -8.21 3.09 -5.96
CA GLY A 101 -8.23 4.43 -5.38
C GLY A 101 -8.41 5.52 -6.44
N LEU A 102 -7.63 5.47 -7.52
CA LEU A 102 -7.74 6.41 -8.64
C LEU A 102 -9.12 6.32 -9.33
N SER A 103 -9.66 5.10 -9.48
CA SER A 103 -10.99 4.89 -10.05
C SER A 103 -12.09 5.48 -9.17
N LEU A 104 -12.03 5.24 -7.84
CA LEU A 104 -12.97 5.82 -6.89
C LEU A 104 -12.89 7.35 -6.89
N ARG A 105 -11.67 7.91 -6.90
CA ARG A 105 -11.47 9.35 -7.01
C ARG A 105 -12.08 9.94 -8.27
N ALA A 106 -11.95 9.26 -9.41
CA ALA A 106 -12.52 9.69 -10.68
C ALA A 106 -14.06 9.61 -10.70
N LEU A 107 -14.65 8.61 -10.04
CA LEU A 107 -16.10 8.36 -10.08
C LEU A 107 -16.89 9.14 -9.03
N ILE A 108 -16.36 9.26 -7.81
CA ILE A 108 -17.09 9.83 -6.66
C ILE A 108 -16.29 10.91 -5.90
N GLY A 109 -15.08 11.27 -6.37
CA GLY A 109 -14.26 12.33 -5.78
C GLY A 109 -13.58 11.95 -4.45
N PHE A 110 -13.67 10.69 -4.03
CA PHE A 110 -13.17 10.17 -2.76
C PHE A 110 -12.93 8.64 -2.86
N PRO A 111 -11.91 8.06 -2.20
CA PRO A 111 -10.82 8.72 -1.50
C PRO A 111 -9.89 9.51 -2.43
#